data_AF-A0A813M014-F1
#
_entry.id   AF-A0A813M014-F1
#
_cell.length_a   1.000
_cell.length_b   1.000
_cell.length_c   1.000
_cell.angle_alpha   90.00
_cell.angle_beta   90.00
_cell.angle_gamma   90.00
#
_symmetry.space_group_name_H-M   'P 1'
#
loop_
_entity.id
_entity.type
_entity.pdbx_description
1 polymer ?
#
loop_
_entity_poly.entity_id
_entity_poly.type
_entity_poly.pdbx_seq_one_letter_code
_entity_poly.pdbx_strand_id
1 'polypeptide(L)'
;ALKHPWINRLADTSPSGSMLSSFSLNLRRFYRTSLIEVFAANSLAAKLSYRQSFDLRVRCRDADSGRSGFLTATDLRQVLHGLGHDEIAEAIGMCFSRALRHPGESYIDYSALLESVQLRHEYLLEEELWAQFREFDVASGSAAGKLPLPLLTSFLEAPEIQSLLKREGSEDGAVFSMRESGSPLRGSSPQEADFIETVSVMLGQIRRFTSRASSAATQGSVEA
;
A
#
# COMPACT_ATOMS: atom_id res chain seq x y z
N ALA A 1 -39.77 21.68 24.09
CA ALA A 1 -38.31 21.63 23.82
C ALA A 1 -37.85 22.76 22.88
N LEU A 2 -38.37 22.87 21.65
CA LEU A 2 -37.89 23.84 20.63
C LEU A 2 -38.07 25.33 20.97
N LYS A 3 -38.94 25.70 21.90
CA LYS A 3 -39.15 27.09 22.35
C LYS A 3 -38.25 27.51 23.51
N HIS A 4 -37.32 26.65 23.94
CA HIS A 4 -36.49 26.94 25.10
C HIS A 4 -35.45 28.01 24.77
N PRO A 5 -35.23 29.04 25.62
CA PRO A 5 -34.36 30.19 25.32
C PRO A 5 -32.93 29.82 24.91
N TRP A 6 -32.40 28.68 25.36
CA TRP A 6 -31.08 28.19 24.96
C TRP A 6 -30.95 27.85 23.47
N ILE A 7 -32.02 27.36 22.83
CA ILE A 7 -32.05 26.93 21.42
C ILE A 7 -32.15 28.18 20.54
N ASN A 8 -32.96 29.15 20.96
CA ASN A 8 -33.06 30.43 20.25
C ASN A 8 -31.72 31.18 20.28
N ARG A 9 -31.04 31.23 21.43
CA ARG A 9 -29.69 31.85 21.51
C ARG A 9 -28.66 31.16 20.61
N LEU A 10 -28.71 29.84 20.48
CA LEU A 10 -27.84 29.07 19.58
C LEU A 10 -28.16 29.35 18.10
N ALA A 11 -29.44 29.45 17.74
CA ALA A 11 -29.86 29.79 16.39
C ALA A 11 -29.46 31.24 16.01
N ASP A 12 -29.64 32.19 16.94
CA ASP A 12 -29.32 33.62 16.72
C ASP A 12 -27.80 33.88 16.64
N THR A 13 -26.97 33.02 17.25
CA THR A 13 -25.50 33.09 17.17
C THR A 13 -24.92 32.25 16.03
N SER A 14 -25.75 31.51 15.29
CA SER A 14 -25.28 30.73 14.15
C SER A 14 -24.89 31.66 13.00
N PRO A 15 -23.71 31.49 12.38
CA PRO A 15 -23.26 32.37 11.31
C PRO A 15 -24.29 32.41 10.17
N SER A 16 -24.64 33.61 9.73
CA SER A 16 -25.58 33.87 8.63
C SER A 16 -24.90 33.54 7.29
N GLY A 17 -24.68 32.25 7.03
CA GLY A 17 -24.01 31.76 5.84
C GLY A 17 -24.50 30.36 5.49
N SER A 18 -24.58 30.07 4.19
CA SER A 18 -24.98 28.75 3.72
C SER A 18 -23.90 27.72 4.07
N MET A 19 -24.14 26.91 5.11
CA MET A 19 -23.30 25.75 5.48
C MET A 19 -23.05 24.82 4.28
N LEU A 20 -23.97 24.81 3.31
CA LEU A 20 -23.88 24.03 2.08
C LEU A 20 -22.67 24.42 1.21
N SER A 21 -22.27 25.69 1.19
CA SER A 21 -21.12 26.14 0.38
C SER A 21 -19.79 25.61 0.93
N SER A 22 -19.56 25.77 2.23
CA SER A 22 -18.38 25.25 2.92
C SER A 22 -18.32 23.73 2.88
N PHE A 23 -19.46 23.05 3.08
CA PHE A 23 -19.57 21.60 2.93
C PHE A 23 -19.21 21.14 1.52
N SER A 24 -19.78 21.76 0.48
CA SER A 24 -19.50 21.41 -0.92
C SER A 24 -18.04 21.67 -1.30
N LEU A 25 -17.41 22.69 -0.72
CA LEU A 25 -15.99 22.96 -0.89
C LEU A 25 -15.13 21.87 -0.23
N ASN A 26 -15.46 21.47 1.00
CA ASN A 26 -14.76 20.39 1.70
C ASN A 26 -14.92 19.04 0.98
N LEU A 27 -16.12 18.72 0.49
CA LEU A 27 -16.36 17.49 -0.28
C LEU A 27 -15.55 17.45 -1.57
N ARG A 28 -15.44 18.59 -2.29
CA ARG A 28 -14.58 18.71 -3.47
C ARG A 28 -13.10 18.53 -3.13
N ARG A 29 -12.64 19.08 -2.00
CA ARG A 29 -11.25 18.87 -1.54
C ARG A 29 -10.99 17.41 -1.21
N PHE A 30 -11.88 16.79 -0.43
CA PHE A 30 -11.81 15.38 -0.07
C PHE A 30 -11.76 14.47 -1.30
N TYR A 31 -12.74 14.58 -2.21
CA TYR A 31 -12.78 13.77 -3.42
C TYR A 31 -11.51 13.89 -4.27
N ARG A 32 -10.95 15.10 -4.38
CA ARG A 32 -9.68 15.33 -5.08
C ARG A 32 -8.52 14.61 -4.40
N THR A 33 -8.36 14.79 -3.08
CA THR A 33 -7.33 14.10 -2.30
C THR A 33 -7.43 12.60 -2.50
N SER A 34 -8.64 12.02 -2.45
CA SER A 34 -8.85 10.59 -2.70
C SER A 34 -8.43 10.16 -4.11
N LEU A 35 -8.70 10.96 -5.15
CA LEU A 35 -8.24 10.63 -6.51
C LEU A 35 -6.71 10.62 -6.61
N ILE A 36 -6.04 11.56 -5.93
CA ILE A 36 -4.58 11.65 -5.90
C ILE A 36 -4.00 10.46 -5.16
N GLU A 37 -4.55 10.14 -3.99
CA GLU A 37 -4.12 8.99 -3.19
C GLU A 37 -4.26 7.69 -3.99
N VAL A 38 -5.40 7.48 -4.65
CA VAL A 38 -5.62 6.30 -5.50
C VAL A 38 -4.66 6.28 -6.69
N PHE A 39 -4.47 7.40 -7.38
CA PHE A 39 -3.53 7.47 -8.51
C PHE A 39 -2.09 7.21 -8.08
N ALA A 40 -1.63 7.87 -7.03
CA ALA A 40 -0.29 7.74 -6.49
C ALA A 40 -0.07 6.32 -5.96
N ALA A 41 -1.03 5.76 -5.21
CA ALA A 41 -0.97 4.39 -4.71
C ALA A 41 -0.78 3.38 -5.84
N ASN A 42 -1.60 3.47 -6.89
CA ASN A 42 -1.49 2.60 -8.06
C ASN A 42 -0.17 2.76 -8.81
N SER A 43 0.27 4.01 -9.03
CA SER A 43 1.49 4.29 -9.80
C SER A 43 2.74 3.85 -9.06
N LEU A 44 2.78 4.07 -7.75
CA LEU A 44 3.91 3.69 -6.90
C LEU A 44 3.93 2.18 -6.68
N ALA A 45 2.79 1.54 -6.44
CA ALA A 45 2.73 0.08 -6.29
C ALA A 45 3.23 -0.68 -7.52
N ALA A 46 3.07 -0.12 -8.73
CA ALA A 46 3.57 -0.74 -9.95
C ALA A 46 5.07 -0.45 -10.22
N LYS A 47 5.69 0.50 -9.52
CA LYS A 47 7.04 1.00 -9.83
C LYS A 47 8.05 0.85 -8.72
N LEU A 48 7.60 0.84 -7.47
CA LEU A 48 8.48 0.75 -6.32
C LEU A 48 8.67 -0.71 -5.94
N SER A 49 9.93 -1.12 -5.84
CA SER A 49 10.29 -2.26 -5.00
C SER A 49 9.99 -1.99 -3.53
N TYR A 50 9.97 -3.03 -2.70
CA TYR A 50 9.84 -2.88 -1.24
C TYR A 50 10.92 -1.98 -0.62
N ARG A 51 12.16 -2.05 -1.12
CA ARG A 51 13.25 -1.17 -0.66
C ARG A 51 12.96 0.29 -0.98
N GLN A 52 12.52 0.58 -2.21
CA GLN A 52 12.17 1.95 -2.60
C GLN A 52 10.92 2.45 -1.85
N SER A 53 9.99 1.57 -1.50
CA SER A 53 8.83 1.91 -0.64
C SER A 53 9.26 2.30 0.78
N PHE A 54 10.32 1.69 1.30
CA PHE A 54 10.94 2.11 2.57
C PHE A 54 11.62 3.48 2.43
N ASP A 55 12.41 3.68 1.38
CA ASP A 55 13.05 4.97 1.11
C ASP A 55 12.01 6.09 0.96
N LEU A 56 10.89 5.82 0.29
CA LEU A 56 9.75 6.73 0.18
C LEU A 56 9.20 7.10 1.57
N ARG A 57 9.00 6.12 2.46
CA ARG A 57 8.52 6.37 3.83
C ARG A 57 9.46 7.28 4.61
N VAL A 58 10.77 7.04 4.52
CA VAL A 58 11.79 7.86 5.19
C VAL A 58 11.73 9.29 4.65
N ARG A 59 11.74 9.47 3.31
CA ARG A 59 11.67 10.80 2.69
C ARG A 59 10.39 11.56 3.01
N CYS A 60 9.24 10.88 3.06
CA CYS A 60 7.99 11.51 3.49
C CYS A 60 8.06 12.01 4.93
N ARG A 61 8.64 11.23 5.84
CA ARG A 61 8.84 11.63 7.24
C ARG A 61 9.79 12.82 7.37
N ASP A 62 10.86 12.85 6.57
CA ASP A 62 11.83 13.95 6.57
C ASP A 62 11.21 15.24 6.04
N ALA A 63 10.31 15.14 5.05
CA ALA A 63 9.55 16.27 4.52
C ALA A 63 8.49 16.79 5.51
N ASP A 64 7.89 15.91 6.31
CA ASP A 64 6.95 16.27 7.37
C ASP A 64 7.67 16.80 8.63
N SER A 65 8.27 17.98 8.48
CA SER A 65 8.96 18.68 9.58
C SER A 65 8.08 18.88 10.82
N GLY A 66 6.76 18.99 10.65
CA GLY A 66 5.78 19.13 11.73
C GLY A 66 5.38 17.81 12.39
N ARG A 67 5.82 16.66 11.87
CA ARG A 67 5.38 15.31 12.28
C ARG A 67 3.86 15.20 12.38
N SER A 68 3.18 15.87 11.45
CA SER A 68 1.73 15.94 11.39
C SER A 68 1.09 14.66 10.88
N GLY A 69 1.85 13.84 10.14
CA GLY A 69 1.33 12.72 9.36
C GLY A 69 0.81 13.15 7.97
N PHE A 70 0.91 14.43 7.62
CA PHE A 70 0.36 14.99 6.40
C PHE A 70 1.42 15.71 5.55
N LEU A 71 1.31 15.59 4.24
CA LEU A 71 2.09 16.34 3.26
C LEU A 71 1.17 17.18 2.39
N THR A 72 1.64 18.34 1.95
CA THR A 72 0.97 19.02 0.83
C THR A 72 1.27 18.28 -0.48
N ALA A 73 0.48 18.59 -1.50
CA ALA A 73 0.76 18.19 -2.87
C ALA A 73 2.20 18.51 -3.32
N THR A 74 2.67 19.69 -2.93
CA THR A 74 3.99 20.19 -3.30
C THR A 74 5.08 19.38 -2.61
N ASP A 75 4.92 19.10 -1.32
CA ASP A 75 5.89 18.31 -0.56
C ASP A 75 5.99 16.88 -1.11
N LEU A 76 4.85 16.24 -1.41
CA LEU A 76 4.84 14.90 -1.99
C LEU A 76 5.53 14.88 -3.37
N ARG A 77 5.32 15.91 -4.21
CA ARG A 77 6.03 16.02 -5.49
C ARG A 77 7.53 16.15 -5.30
N GLN A 78 7.98 16.98 -4.36
CA GLN A 78 9.41 17.14 -4.07
C GLN A 78 10.05 15.83 -3.60
N VAL A 79 9.36 15.10 -2.73
CA VAL A 79 9.78 13.76 -2.29
C VAL A 79 9.93 12.82 -3.49
N LEU A 80 8.94 12.77 -4.38
CA LEU A 80 8.95 11.90 -5.55
C LEU A 80 10.05 12.28 -6.56
N HIS A 81 10.27 13.57 -6.82
CA HIS A 81 11.40 14.04 -7.63
C HIS A 81 12.74 13.62 -7.01
N GLY A 82 12.89 13.77 -5.69
CA GLY A 82 14.11 13.38 -4.97
C GLY A 82 14.40 11.87 -5.01
N LEU A 83 13.39 11.05 -5.33
CA LEU A 83 13.50 9.60 -5.52
C LEU A 83 13.58 9.19 -6.99
N GLY A 84 13.54 10.14 -7.94
CA GLY A 84 13.61 9.87 -9.38
C GLY A 84 12.28 9.45 -10.02
N HIS A 85 11.14 9.73 -9.37
CA HIS A 85 9.79 9.45 -9.89
C HIS A 85 9.13 10.70 -10.50
N ASP A 86 9.86 11.40 -11.36
CA ASP A 86 9.45 12.67 -11.96
C ASP A 86 8.10 12.58 -12.68
N GLU A 87 7.87 11.48 -13.40
CA GLU A 87 6.63 11.21 -14.12
C GLU A 87 5.39 11.16 -13.21
N ILE A 88 5.52 10.58 -12.01
CA ILE A 88 4.44 10.51 -11.02
C ILE A 88 4.24 11.90 -10.41
N ALA A 89 5.34 12.58 -10.07
CA ALA A 89 5.31 13.94 -9.52
C ALA A 89 4.65 14.93 -10.48
N GLU A 90 4.94 14.84 -11.78
CA GLU A 90 4.34 15.68 -12.81
C GLU A 90 2.87 15.33 -13.06
N ALA A 91 2.50 14.05 -13.06
CA ALA A 91 1.10 13.64 -13.15
C ALA A 91 0.27 14.19 -11.99
N ILE A 92 0.80 14.10 -10.76
CA ILE A 92 0.21 14.73 -9.58
C ILE A 92 0.10 16.25 -9.82
N GLY A 93 1.20 16.91 -10.22
CA GLY A 93 1.23 18.34 -10.53
C GLY A 93 0.21 18.78 -11.56
N MET A 94 -0.03 18.00 -12.62
CA MET A 94 -1.06 18.26 -13.63
C MET A 94 -2.48 18.14 -13.07
N CYS A 95 -2.74 17.13 -12.23
CA CYS A 95 -4.01 16.98 -11.52
C CYS A 95 -4.29 18.17 -10.58
N PHE A 96 -3.24 18.74 -9.99
CA PHE A 96 -3.33 19.91 -9.09
C PHE A 96 -3.42 21.25 -9.82
N SER A 97 -2.60 21.50 -10.84
CA SER A 97 -2.44 22.80 -11.49
C SER A 97 -3.64 23.19 -12.37
N ARG A 98 -4.29 22.24 -13.04
CA ARG A 98 -5.41 22.53 -13.94
C ARG A 98 -6.71 22.91 -13.22
N ALA A 99 -6.79 22.70 -11.90
CA ALA A 99 -8.05 22.81 -11.14
C ALA A 99 -8.16 24.03 -10.21
N LEU A 100 -7.18 24.95 -10.17
CA LEU A 100 -7.09 25.97 -9.12
C LEU A 100 -7.29 27.41 -9.62
N ARG A 101 -8.57 27.82 -9.62
CA ARG A 101 -8.97 29.22 -9.37
C ARG A 101 -9.32 29.49 -7.89
N HIS A 102 -9.15 28.52 -7.00
CA HIS A 102 -9.55 28.65 -5.59
C HIS A 102 -8.42 28.34 -4.61
N PRO A 103 -8.21 29.19 -3.59
CA PRO A 103 -7.10 29.07 -2.66
C PRO A 103 -7.39 27.95 -1.64
N GLY A 104 -6.46 27.02 -1.50
CA GLY A 104 -6.48 26.00 -0.47
C GLY A 104 -5.70 24.78 -0.88
N GLU A 105 -4.58 24.55 -0.19
CA GLU A 105 -3.78 23.35 -0.35
C GLU A 105 -4.56 22.13 0.16
N SER A 106 -4.48 21.02 -0.59
CA SER A 106 -4.93 19.72 -0.10
C SER A 106 -3.79 19.07 0.68
N TYR A 107 -4.14 18.55 1.85
CA TYR A 107 -3.26 17.71 2.65
C TYR A 107 -3.49 16.25 2.30
N ILE A 108 -2.41 15.48 2.23
CA ILE A 108 -2.36 14.06 1.90
C ILE A 108 -1.87 13.34 3.14
N ASP A 109 -2.64 12.38 3.65
CA ASP A 109 -2.17 11.49 4.70
C ASP A 109 -1.16 10.53 4.09
N TYR A 110 0.13 10.81 4.27
CA TYR A 110 1.16 10.01 3.63
C TYR A 110 1.30 8.62 4.27
N SER A 111 0.82 8.44 5.51
CA SER A 111 0.82 7.12 6.16
C SER A 111 -0.23 6.23 5.50
N ALA A 112 -1.46 6.75 5.33
CA ALA A 112 -2.52 6.05 4.62
C ALA A 112 -2.15 5.80 3.14
N LEU A 113 -1.48 6.76 2.48
CA LEU A 113 -0.97 6.56 1.13
C LEU A 113 0.04 5.41 1.07
N LEU A 114 1.03 5.37 1.97
CA LEU A 114 2.04 4.30 2.00
C LEU A 114 1.43 2.93 2.29
N GLU A 115 0.42 2.86 3.17
CA GLU A 115 -0.34 1.63 3.40
C GLU A 115 -1.11 1.21 2.15
N SER A 116 -1.71 2.16 1.43
CA SER A 116 -2.41 1.91 0.17
C SER A 116 -1.48 1.42 -0.93
N VAL A 117 -0.27 2.01 -1.03
CA VAL A 117 0.80 1.55 -1.94
C VAL A 117 1.14 0.10 -1.61
N GLN A 118 1.38 -0.20 -0.34
CA GLN A 118 1.75 -1.56 0.10
C GLN A 118 0.64 -2.57 -0.20
N LEU A 119 -0.61 -2.27 0.14
CA LEU A 119 -1.73 -3.17 -0.12
C LEU A 119 -1.92 -3.41 -1.63
N ARG A 120 -1.78 -2.35 -2.43
CA ARG A 120 -1.92 -2.47 -3.88
C ARG A 120 -0.79 -3.29 -4.48
N HIS A 121 0.41 -3.14 -3.96
CA HIS A 121 1.58 -3.91 -4.34
C HIS A 121 1.41 -5.41 -4.01
N GLU A 122 0.93 -5.73 -2.80
CA GLU A 122 0.59 -7.11 -2.39
C GLU A 122 -0.44 -7.74 -3.34
N TYR A 123 -1.48 -6.99 -3.71
CA TYR A 123 -2.49 -7.45 -4.67
C TYR A 123 -1.90 -7.71 -6.07
N LEU A 124 -1.02 -6.84 -6.58
CA LEU A 124 -0.38 -7.04 -7.88
C LEU A 124 0.50 -8.30 -7.88
N LEU A 125 1.25 -8.50 -6.78
CA LEU A 125 2.06 -9.71 -6.60
C LEU A 125 1.20 -10.98 -6.53
N GLU A 126 0.06 -10.93 -5.83
CA GLU A 126 -0.90 -12.03 -5.76
C GLU A 126 -1.44 -12.38 -7.15
N GLU A 127 -1.83 -11.40 -7.95
CA GLU A 127 -2.31 -11.60 -9.33
C GLU A 127 -1.23 -12.21 -10.24
N GLU A 128 0.03 -11.75 -10.12
CA GLU A 128 1.16 -12.31 -10.88
C GLU A 128 1.43 -13.77 -10.48
N LEU A 129 1.48 -14.06 -9.17
CA LEU A 129 1.63 -15.43 -8.65
C LEU A 129 0.49 -16.34 -9.11
N TRP A 130 -0.74 -15.84 -9.07
CA TRP A 130 -1.92 -16.57 -9.50
C TRP A 130 -1.90 -16.85 -11.00
N ALA A 131 -1.45 -15.89 -11.82
CA ALA A 131 -1.28 -16.09 -13.25
C ALA A 131 -0.27 -17.20 -13.56
N GLN A 132 0.90 -17.17 -12.92
CA GLN A 132 1.92 -18.21 -13.08
C GLN A 132 1.44 -19.58 -12.58
N PHE A 133 0.72 -19.59 -11.46
CA PHE A 133 0.14 -20.82 -10.93
C PHE A 133 -0.84 -21.45 -11.90
N ARG A 134 -1.75 -20.67 -12.53
CA ARG A 134 -2.70 -21.22 -13.50
C ARG A 134 -2.01 -21.87 -14.70
N GLU A 135 -0.93 -21.28 -15.18
CA GLU A 135 -0.13 -21.86 -16.27
C GLU A 135 0.52 -23.19 -15.84
N PHE A 136 1.04 -23.24 -14.61
CA PHE A 136 1.63 -24.44 -14.02
C PHE A 136 0.58 -25.53 -13.74
N ASP A 137 -0.58 -25.19 -13.18
CA ASP A 137 -1.68 -26.10 -12.84
C ASP A 137 -2.18 -26.81 -14.11
N VAL A 138 -2.42 -26.05 -15.19
CA VAL A 138 -2.79 -26.57 -16.51
C VAL A 138 -1.72 -27.52 -17.06
N ALA A 139 -0.43 -27.18 -16.93
CA ALA A 139 0.67 -28.03 -17.39
C ALA A 139 0.80 -29.33 -16.56
N SER A 140 0.44 -29.27 -15.28
CA SER A 140 0.50 -30.41 -14.35
C SER A 140 -0.73 -31.34 -14.42
N GLY A 141 -1.80 -30.93 -15.10
CA GLY A 141 -3.05 -31.67 -15.20
C GLY A 141 -3.90 -31.64 -13.91
N SER A 142 -3.57 -30.73 -12.99
CA SER A 142 -4.38 -30.42 -11.82
C SER A 142 -5.37 -29.29 -12.18
N ALA A 143 -6.56 -29.29 -11.54
CA ALA A 143 -7.69 -28.45 -11.98
C ALA A 143 -8.50 -27.84 -10.83
N ALA A 144 -7.92 -27.71 -9.63
CA ALA A 144 -8.69 -27.38 -8.43
C ALA A 144 -8.13 -26.24 -7.57
N GLY A 145 -7.10 -25.51 -8.03
CA GLY A 145 -6.44 -24.50 -7.19
C GLY A 145 -5.69 -25.11 -5.99
N LYS A 146 -5.55 -26.44 -6.00
CA LYS A 146 -4.88 -27.24 -4.99
C LYS A 146 -3.77 -28.03 -5.67
N LEU A 147 -2.58 -28.01 -5.09
CA LEU A 147 -1.46 -28.81 -5.57
C LEU A 147 -0.95 -29.72 -4.47
N PRO A 148 -0.55 -30.96 -4.79
CA PRO A 148 0.31 -31.75 -3.94
C PRO A 148 1.54 -30.93 -3.52
N LEU A 149 1.94 -31.04 -2.25
CA LEU A 149 3.08 -30.31 -1.70
C LEU A 149 4.37 -30.37 -2.55
N PRO A 150 4.75 -31.52 -3.18
CA PRO A 150 5.92 -31.56 -4.06
C PRO A 150 5.80 -30.68 -5.30
N LEU A 151 4.60 -30.61 -5.90
CA LEU A 151 4.34 -29.77 -7.07
C LEU A 151 4.32 -28.28 -6.70
N LEU A 152 3.74 -27.93 -5.55
CA LEU A 152 3.81 -26.58 -5.02
C LEU A 152 5.25 -26.15 -4.73
N THR A 153 6.08 -27.05 -4.19
CA THR A 153 7.50 -26.78 -3.96
C THR A 153 8.22 -26.54 -5.30
N SER A 154 7.99 -27.41 -6.29
CA SER A 154 8.54 -27.23 -7.63
C SER A 154 8.09 -25.93 -8.30
N PHE A 155 6.85 -25.50 -8.08
CA PHE A 155 6.34 -24.22 -8.57
C PHE A 155 7.09 -23.05 -7.92
N LEU A 156 7.23 -23.08 -6.60
CA LEU A 156 7.93 -22.02 -5.88
C LEU A 156 9.43 -21.96 -6.24
N GLU A 157 10.06 -23.09 -6.53
CA GLU A 157 11.45 -23.19 -6.97
C GLU A 157 11.67 -22.77 -8.44
N ALA A 158 10.59 -22.58 -9.22
CA ALA A 158 10.70 -22.14 -10.61
C ALA A 158 11.44 -20.79 -10.71
N PRO A 159 12.34 -20.62 -11.69
CA PRO A 159 13.21 -19.45 -11.77
C PRO A 159 12.44 -18.15 -11.94
N GLU A 160 11.28 -18.18 -12.60
CA GLU A 160 10.38 -17.04 -12.78
C GLU A 160 9.82 -16.60 -11.43
N ILE A 161 9.32 -17.55 -10.62
CA ILE A 161 8.80 -17.29 -9.27
C ILE A 161 9.89 -16.81 -8.34
N GLN A 162 11.08 -17.43 -8.39
CA GLN A 162 12.22 -16.97 -7.62
C GLN A 162 12.65 -15.55 -8.01
N SER A 163 12.63 -15.21 -9.31
CA SER A 163 12.95 -13.86 -9.77
C SER A 163 11.94 -12.83 -9.29
N LEU A 164 10.66 -13.20 -9.31
CA LEU A 164 9.54 -12.41 -8.83
C LEU A 164 9.66 -12.15 -7.32
N LEU A 165 9.85 -13.20 -6.51
CA LEU A 165 10.01 -13.07 -5.06
C LEU A 165 11.28 -12.28 -4.68
N LYS A 166 12.37 -12.44 -5.42
CA LYS A 166 13.61 -11.66 -5.23
C LYS A 166 13.42 -10.19 -5.54
N ARG A 167 12.71 -9.87 -6.64
CA ARG A 167 12.35 -8.48 -6.99
C ARG A 167 11.60 -7.82 -5.83
N GLU A 168 10.78 -8.59 -5.13
CA GLU A 168 10.01 -8.14 -3.98
C GLU A 168 10.75 -8.18 -2.63
N GLY A 169 12.08 -8.28 -2.65
CA GLY A 169 12.90 -8.13 -1.45
C GLY A 169 12.94 -9.37 -0.55
N SER A 170 12.54 -10.54 -1.08
CA SER A 170 12.94 -11.83 -0.48
C SER A 170 14.40 -12.12 -0.83
N GLU A 171 15.34 -11.40 -0.21
CA GLU A 171 16.77 -11.52 -0.54
C GLU A 171 17.37 -12.87 -0.12
N ASP A 172 16.74 -13.57 0.83
CA ASP A 172 17.10 -14.93 1.21
C ASP A 172 15.91 -15.85 1.02
N GLY A 173 16.15 -17.09 0.60
CA GLY A 173 15.17 -18.16 0.43
C GLY A 173 14.43 -18.59 1.72
N ALA A 174 14.30 -17.70 2.71
CA ALA A 174 13.62 -17.88 3.98
C ALA A 174 12.09 -18.09 3.84
N VAL A 175 11.50 -17.77 2.68
CA VAL A 175 10.12 -18.17 2.36
C VAL A 175 9.97 -19.70 2.42
N PHE A 176 11.04 -20.46 2.14
CA PHE A 176 11.03 -21.92 2.20
C PHE A 176 11.18 -22.52 3.60
N SER A 177 11.42 -21.71 4.65
CA SER A 177 11.35 -22.19 6.04
C SER A 177 9.91 -22.51 6.50
N MET A 178 8.92 -22.36 5.61
CA MET A 178 7.55 -22.92 5.76
C MET A 178 7.58 -24.42 6.11
N ARG A 179 8.69 -25.11 5.80
CA ARG A 179 8.95 -26.51 6.14
C ARG A 179 9.14 -26.79 7.64
N GLU A 180 9.46 -25.80 8.47
CA GLU A 180 9.84 -26.02 9.89
C GLU A 180 8.89 -25.38 10.92
N SER A 181 8.12 -24.35 10.57
CA SER A 181 7.14 -23.75 11.48
C SER A 181 5.84 -24.54 11.48
N GLY A 182 5.77 -25.62 12.27
CA GLY A 182 4.65 -26.55 12.38
C GLY A 182 3.29 -25.91 12.70
N SER A 183 2.61 -25.41 11.67
CA SER A 183 1.20 -25.01 11.68
C SER A 183 0.36 -26.01 10.89
N PRO A 184 -0.92 -26.22 11.24
CA PRO A 184 -1.56 -27.52 11.21
C PRO A 184 -2.23 -27.81 9.86
N LEU A 185 -1.45 -28.26 8.86
CA LEU A 185 -2.00 -29.13 7.81
C LEU A 185 -2.16 -30.55 8.38
N ARG A 186 -2.88 -30.67 9.49
CA ARG A 186 -3.05 -31.91 10.26
C ARG A 186 -4.47 -32.42 10.07
N GLY A 187 -4.77 -32.91 8.88
CA GLY A 187 -6.05 -33.56 8.62
C GLY A 187 -6.27 -33.95 7.17
N SER A 188 -6.03 -35.24 6.89
CA SER A 188 -6.55 -36.05 5.77
C SER A 188 -5.91 -35.96 4.36
N SER A 189 -5.49 -37.14 3.91
CA SER A 189 -5.10 -37.54 2.53
C SER A 189 -3.77 -36.92 2.02
N PRO A 190 -3.15 -37.44 0.95
CA PRO A 190 -1.80 -37.05 0.55
C PRO A 190 -1.81 -35.54 0.27
N GLN A 191 -1.02 -34.82 1.07
CA GLN A 191 -1.15 -33.40 1.39
C GLN A 191 -1.25 -32.50 0.15
N GLU A 192 -2.48 -32.21 -0.27
CA GLU A 192 -2.80 -31.11 -1.17
C GLU A 192 -2.84 -29.81 -0.36
N ALA A 193 -2.13 -28.80 -0.83
CA ALA A 193 -2.15 -27.45 -0.28
C ALA A 193 -3.01 -26.56 -1.17
N ASP A 194 -3.85 -25.74 -0.54
CA ASP A 194 -4.58 -24.68 -1.24
C ASP A 194 -3.60 -23.54 -1.60
N PHE A 195 -3.62 -23.14 -2.86
CA PHE A 195 -2.69 -22.12 -3.35
C PHE A 195 -2.96 -20.76 -2.72
N ILE A 196 -4.23 -20.38 -2.57
CA ILE A 196 -4.61 -19.06 -2.03
C ILE A 196 -4.19 -18.96 -0.57
N GLU A 197 -4.39 -20.02 0.21
CA GLU A 197 -3.90 -20.08 1.59
C GLU A 197 -2.37 -19.97 1.65
N THR A 198 -1.67 -20.69 0.77
CA THR A 198 -0.20 -20.65 0.70
C THR A 198 0.33 -19.24 0.37
N VAL A 199 -0.23 -18.60 -0.66
CA VAL A 199 0.16 -17.24 -1.06
C VAL A 199 -0.16 -16.24 0.04
N SER A 200 -1.32 -16.35 0.68
CA SER A 200 -1.69 -15.48 1.80
C SER A 200 -0.67 -15.55 2.95
N VAL A 201 -0.20 -16.76 3.29
CA VAL A 201 0.85 -16.94 4.31
C VAL A 201 2.17 -16.33 3.85
N MET A 202 2.56 -16.56 2.59
CA MET A 202 3.79 -16.04 2.01
C MET A 202 3.83 -14.51 1.99
N LEU A 203 2.76 -13.86 1.52
CA LEU A 203 2.61 -12.39 1.53
C LEU A 203 2.67 -11.85 2.97
N GLY A 204 2.03 -12.55 3.91
CA GLY A 204 2.11 -12.22 5.34
C GLY A 204 3.53 -12.29 5.90
N GLN A 205 4.36 -13.21 5.41
CA GLN A 205 5.78 -13.29 5.81
C GLN A 205 6.62 -12.17 5.19
N ILE A 206 6.46 -11.88 3.89
CA ILE A 206 7.13 -10.77 3.21
C ILE A 206 6.86 -9.44 3.94
N ARG A 207 5.60 -9.22 4.36
CA ARG A 207 5.21 -8.07 5.17
C ARG A 207 5.92 -7.99 6.53
N ARG A 208 6.15 -9.13 7.20
CA ARG A 208 6.85 -9.16 8.49
C ARG A 208 8.34 -8.89 8.34
N PHE A 209 8.97 -9.44 7.32
CA PHE A 209 10.39 -9.20 7.03
C PHE A 209 10.65 -7.72 6.73
N THR A 210 9.80 -7.11 5.90
CA THR A 210 9.91 -5.69 5.55
C THR A 210 9.67 -4.77 6.76
N SER A 211 8.71 -5.12 7.63
CA SER A 211 8.50 -4.39 8.89
C SER A 211 9.70 -4.49 9.85
N ARG A 212 10.34 -5.66 9.96
CA ARG A 212 11.54 -5.85 10.80
C ARG A 212 12.75 -5.09 10.25
N ALA A 213 12.98 -5.13 8.94
CA ALA A 213 14.04 -4.35 8.30
C ALA A 213 13.87 -2.84 8.57
N SER A 214 12.62 -2.35 8.53
CA SER A 214 12.29 -0.95 8.89
C SER A 214 12.63 -0.61 10.35
N SER A 215 12.41 -1.54 11.28
CA SER A 215 12.72 -1.33 12.70
C SER A 215 14.23 -1.29 12.95
N ALA A 216 14.99 -2.18 12.33
CA ALA A 216 16.45 -2.26 12.48
C ALA A 216 17.16 -1.03 11.90
N ALA A 217 16.74 -0.56 10.72
CA ALA A 217 17.32 0.64 10.09
C ALA A 217 17.09 1.92 10.92
N THR A 218 15.96 2.01 11.64
CA THR A 218 15.66 3.18 12.48
C THR A 218 16.51 3.21 13.76
N GLN A 219 16.87 2.04 14.31
CA GLN A 219 17.69 1.97 15.53
C GLN A 219 19.18 2.28 15.28
N GLY A 220 19.72 1.90 14.12
CA GLY A 220 21.13 2.16 13.78
C GLY A 220 21.49 3.62 13.51
N SER A 221 20.49 4.48 13.24
CA SER A 221 20.73 5.90 12.90
C SER A 221 20.69 6.84 14.11
N VAL A 222 20.42 6.35 15.32
CA VAL A 222 20.34 7.15 16.56
C VAL A 222 21.64 7.06 17.38
N GLU A 223 22.56 6.15 17.03
CA GLU A 223 23.83 5.94 17.73
C GLU A 223 25.08 6.47 17.00
N ALA A 224 24.91 7.27 15.93
CA ALA A 224 25.99 7.92 15.20
C ALA A 224 25.83 9.44 15.20
#